data_AF-A0A0N4V873-F1
#
_entry.id   AF-A0A0N4V873-F1
#
_cell.length_a   1.000
_cell.length_b   1.000
_cell.length_c   1.000
_cell.angle_alpha   90.00
_cell.angle_beta   90.00
_cell.angle_gamma   90.00
#
_symmetry.space_group_name_H-M   'P 1'
#
loop_
_entity.id
_entity.type
_entity.pdbx_description
1 polymer ?
#
loop_
_entity_poly.entity_id
_entity_poly.type
_entity_poly.pdbx_seq_one_letter_code
_entity_poly.pdbx_strand_id
1 'polypeptide(L)'
;MCSGWIASHPIPTKLGRINTLLQEQMMVAKQIHSLLESEQHGETNRPMKFARRFYASCTNSRQRDYLKSIPLYKKMKRVAHWPLFEPDVWLKDQFDLTLTLSRLIPQNHLLFSYRVEVNSLRVDEYIPMVSTY
;
A
#
# COMPACT_ATOMS: atom_id res chain seq x y z
N MET A 1 20.71 29.34 -4.21
CA MET A 1 21.95 28.57 -3.96
C MET A 1 21.66 27.54 -2.88
N CYS A 2 21.86 26.25 -3.15
CA CYS A 2 21.67 25.15 -2.18
C CYS A 2 22.95 24.34 -1.93
N SER A 3 24.10 24.79 -2.45
CA SER A 3 25.37 24.05 -2.46
C SER A 3 25.86 23.69 -1.05
N GLY A 4 25.79 24.61 -0.09
CA GLY A 4 26.15 24.33 1.31
C GLY A 4 25.21 23.33 1.99
N TRP A 5 23.93 23.32 1.61
CA TRP A 5 22.97 22.34 2.11
C TRP A 5 23.24 20.95 1.52
N ILE A 6 23.53 20.87 0.21
CA ILE A 6 23.91 19.62 -0.46
C ILE A 6 25.18 19.02 0.16
N ALA A 7 26.18 19.85 0.48
CA ALA A 7 27.42 19.40 1.10
C ALA A 7 27.22 18.85 2.54
N SER A 8 26.23 19.34 3.27
CA SER A 8 25.95 18.96 4.66
C SER A 8 24.88 17.87 4.81
N HIS A 9 24.10 17.58 3.77
CA HIS A 9 23.00 16.62 3.79
C HIS A 9 23.24 15.53 2.73
N PRO A 10 24.18 14.59 2.98
CA PRO A 10 24.36 13.45 2.10
C PRO A 10 23.08 12.61 2.06
N ILE A 11 22.81 12.01 0.89
CA ILE A 11 21.63 11.15 0.72
C ILE A 11 21.80 9.90 1.62
N PRO A 12 20.90 9.66 2.58
CA PRO A 12 20.97 8.47 3.43
C PRO A 12 20.84 7.19 2.62
N THR A 13 21.51 6.10 3.04
CA THR A 13 21.57 4.82 2.30
C THR A 13 20.23 4.19 1.98
N LYS A 14 19.19 4.49 2.78
CA LYS A 14 17.83 3.96 2.61
C LYS A 14 16.92 4.88 1.77
N LEU A 15 17.41 6.02 1.32
CA LEU A 15 16.65 7.00 0.56
C LEU A 15 17.28 7.20 -0.83
N GLY A 16 16.45 7.41 -1.84
CA GLY A 16 16.91 7.76 -3.19
C GLY A 16 17.20 9.24 -3.41
N ARG A 17 16.78 10.10 -2.47
CA ARG A 17 16.94 11.56 -2.52
C ARG A 17 16.79 12.16 -1.12
N ILE A 18 17.28 13.38 -0.93
CA ILE A 18 17.02 14.19 0.25
C ILE A 18 16.71 15.63 -0.16
N ASN A 19 15.67 16.21 0.44
CA ASN A 19 15.31 17.62 0.33
C ASN A 19 14.65 18.05 1.65
N THR A 20 14.49 19.35 1.85
CA THR A 20 13.91 19.91 3.08
C THR A 20 12.52 19.36 3.37
N LEU A 21 11.65 19.23 2.36
CA LEU A 21 10.31 18.68 2.55
C LEU A 21 10.34 17.23 3.06
N LEU A 22 11.21 16.39 2.50
CA LEU A 22 11.36 15.01 2.93
C LEU A 22 11.91 14.93 4.35
N GLN A 23 12.83 15.82 4.73
CA GLN A 23 13.35 15.91 6.09
C GLN A 23 12.23 16.23 7.09
N GLU A 24 11.38 17.22 6.78
CA GLU A 24 10.20 17.54 7.60
C GLU A 24 9.22 16.37 7.68
N GLN A 25 8.92 15.72 6.55
CA GLN A 25 8.05 14.54 6.50
C GLN A 25 8.59 13.40 7.38
N MET A 26 9.91 13.20 7.41
CA MET A 26 10.54 12.21 8.29
C MET A 26 10.40 12.57 9.77
N MET A 27 10.47 13.86 10.13
CA MET A 27 10.23 14.30 11.50
C MET A 27 8.77 14.09 11.93
N VAL A 28 7.81 14.42 11.07
CA VAL A 28 6.39 14.16 11.30
C VAL A 28 6.13 12.65 11.42
N ALA A 29 6.71 11.84 10.53
CA ALA A 29 6.58 10.39 10.60
C ALA A 29 7.07 9.84 11.95
N LYS A 30 8.21 10.30 12.46
CA LYS A 30 8.71 9.92 13.79
C LYS A 30 7.71 10.23 14.91
N GLN A 31 7.05 11.39 14.87
CA GLN A 31 6.03 11.75 15.84
C GLN A 31 4.82 10.81 15.74
N ILE A 32 4.37 10.49 14.53
CA ILE A 32 3.27 9.54 14.28
C ILE A 32 3.64 8.14 14.83
N HIS A 33 4.86 7.66 14.60
CA HIS A 33 5.35 6.40 15.16
C HIS A 33 5.23 6.38 16.69
N SER A 34 5.74 7.42 17.35
CA SER A 34 5.66 7.55 18.81
C SER A 34 4.22 7.57 19.32
N LEU A 35 3.30 8.27 18.64
CA LEU A 35 1.88 8.31 19.01
C LEU A 35 1.18 6.94 18.88
N LEU A 36 1.56 6.15 17.87
CA LEU A 36 0.99 4.83 17.63
C LEU A 36 1.55 3.76 18.59
N GLU A 37 2.79 3.94 19.06
CA GLU A 37 3.45 3.05 20.03
C GLU A 37 3.11 3.37 21.48
N SER A 38 2.76 4.63 21.78
CA SER A 38 2.43 5.04 23.15
C SER A 38 1.25 4.25 23.74
N GLU A 39 1.45 3.70 24.94
CA GLU A 39 0.38 3.11 25.75
C GLU A 39 -0.48 4.22 26.35
N GLN A 40 -1.56 4.58 25.65
CA GLN A 40 -2.49 5.57 26.22
C GLN A 40 -3.27 4.99 27.40
N HIS A 41 -3.16 5.68 28.53
CA HIS A 41 -4.04 5.56 29.68
C HIS A 41 -5.31 6.40 29.41
N GLY A 42 -6.34 5.81 28.80
CA GLY A 42 -7.63 6.49 28.54
C GLY A 42 -8.44 5.91 27.38
N GLU A 43 -9.71 6.34 27.24
CA GLU A 43 -10.57 5.94 26.12
C GLU A 43 -10.06 6.51 24.79
N THR A 44 -9.81 5.62 23.83
CA THR A 44 -9.42 5.99 22.46
C THR A 44 -10.59 5.84 21.51
N ASN A 45 -10.75 6.81 20.62
CA ASN A 45 -11.77 6.70 19.57
C ASN A 45 -11.50 5.50 18.65
N ARG A 46 -12.57 4.97 18.04
CA ARG A 46 -12.50 3.76 17.20
C ARG A 46 -11.46 3.87 16.06
N PRO A 47 -11.32 5.00 15.35
CA PRO A 47 -10.29 5.15 14.31
C PRO A 47 -8.87 5.02 14.85
N MET A 48 -8.55 5.63 15.99
CA MET A 48 -7.22 5.54 16.59
C MET A 48 -6.91 4.11 17.02
N LYS A 49 -7.88 3.40 17.60
CA LYS A 49 -7.73 1.98 17.95
C LYS A 49 -7.46 1.10 16.73
N PHE A 50 -8.10 1.39 15.60
CA PHE A 50 -7.84 0.70 14.34
C PHE A 50 -6.45 1.01 13.80
N ALA A 51 -6.05 2.29 13.76
CA ALA A 51 -4.73 2.73 13.29
C ALA A 51 -3.60 2.05 14.08
N ARG A 52 -3.71 1.96 15.42
CA ARG A 52 -2.73 1.26 16.26
C ARG A 52 -2.65 -0.22 15.99
N ARG A 53 -3.81 -0.90 15.86
CA ARG A 53 -3.83 -2.34 15.52
C ARG A 53 -3.20 -2.60 14.17
N PHE A 54 -3.50 -1.76 13.19
CA PHE A 54 -2.89 -1.84 11.87
C PHE A 54 -1.37 -1.64 11.95
N TYR A 55 -0.93 -0.60 12.66
CA TYR A 55 0.50 -0.33 12.89
C TYR A 55 1.22 -1.53 13.54
N ALA A 56 0.67 -2.05 14.64
CA ALA A 56 1.22 -3.20 15.35
C ALA A 56 1.31 -4.46 14.46
N SER A 57 0.34 -4.66 13.55
CA SER A 57 0.38 -5.78 12.60
C SER A 57 1.51 -5.64 11.58
N CYS A 58 1.89 -4.41 11.21
CA CYS A 58 2.98 -4.14 10.27
C CYS A 58 4.36 -4.23 10.93
N THR A 59 4.48 -3.84 12.21
CA THR A 59 5.75 -3.80 12.94
C THR A 59 6.13 -5.12 13.60
N ASN A 60 5.19 -6.06 13.76
CA ASN A 60 5.45 -7.39 14.30
C ASN A 60 6.31 -8.24 13.34
N SER A 61 7.63 -8.12 13.48
CA SER A 61 8.62 -8.87 12.70
C SER A 61 8.49 -10.38 12.87
N ARG A 62 8.25 -10.85 14.10
CA ARG A 62 8.13 -12.29 14.39
C ARG A 62 6.99 -12.94 13.60
N GLN A 63 5.83 -12.28 13.56
CA GLN A 63 4.68 -12.78 12.80
C GLN A 63 4.95 -12.72 11.29
N ARG A 64 5.56 -11.64 10.81
CA ARG A 64 5.95 -11.50 9.40
C ARG A 64 6.93 -12.60 8.97
N ASP A 65 7.94 -12.87 9.78
CA ASP A 65 9.00 -13.84 9.47
C ASP A 65 8.48 -15.29 9.59
N TYR A 66 7.49 -15.53 10.44
CA TYR A 66 6.77 -16.80 10.51
C TYR A 66 5.88 -17.04 9.28
N LEU A 67 5.12 -16.03 8.86
CA LEU A 67 4.18 -16.15 7.73
C LEU A 67 4.89 -16.18 6.36
N LYS A 68 6.03 -15.52 6.23
CA LYS A 68 6.79 -15.41 4.97
C LYS A 68 5.87 -15.01 3.80
N SER A 69 6.02 -15.66 2.64
CA SER A 69 5.21 -15.45 1.44
C SER A 69 3.89 -16.25 1.43
N ILE A 70 3.59 -17.03 2.48
CA ILE A 70 2.42 -17.91 2.51
C ILE A 70 1.10 -17.13 2.28
N PRO A 71 0.86 -15.96 2.89
CA PRO A 71 -0.37 -15.20 2.64
C PRO A 71 -0.51 -14.77 1.18
N LEU A 72 0.60 -14.36 0.55
CA LEU A 72 0.62 -13.97 -0.87
C LEU A 72 0.32 -15.18 -1.76
N TYR A 73 1.00 -16.31 -1.54
CA TYR A 73 0.78 -17.53 -2.30
C TYR A 73 -0.67 -18.02 -2.20
N LYS A 74 -1.25 -18.04 -0.99
CA LYS A 74 -2.68 -18.36 -0.79
C LYS A 74 -3.62 -17.39 -1.49
N LYS A 75 -3.25 -16.11 -1.62
CA LYS A 75 -4.03 -15.11 -2.35
C LYS A 75 -3.96 -15.36 -3.86
N MET A 76 -2.77 -15.64 -4.39
CA MET A 76 -2.56 -15.95 -5.81
C MET A 76 -3.36 -17.20 -6.25
N LYS A 77 -3.32 -18.28 -5.45
CA LYS A 77 -4.14 -19.48 -5.67
C LYS A 77 -5.63 -19.19 -5.79
N ARG A 78 -6.16 -18.35 -4.90
CA ARG A 78 -7.60 -18.01 -4.89
C ARG A 78 -8.05 -17.16 -6.06
N VAL A 79 -7.16 -16.36 -6.64
CA VAL A 79 -7.53 -15.42 -7.70
C VAL A 79 -7.68 -16.15 -9.03
N ALA A 80 -6.65 -16.87 -9.49
CA ALA A 80 -6.68 -17.61 -10.75
C ALA A 80 -5.55 -18.65 -10.91
N HIS A 81 -4.84 -19.01 -9.83
CA HIS A 81 -3.49 -19.61 -9.91
C HIS A 81 -2.55 -18.73 -10.76
N TRP A 82 -1.28 -19.09 -10.89
CA TRP A 82 -0.34 -18.31 -11.68
C TRP A 82 0.61 -19.21 -12.48
N PRO A 83 0.70 -19.04 -13.82
CA PRO A 83 1.39 -19.99 -14.69
C PRO A 83 2.87 -20.15 -14.36
N LEU A 84 3.53 -19.10 -13.85
CA LEU A 84 4.94 -19.17 -13.46
C LEU A 84 5.19 -20.07 -12.23
N PHE A 85 4.22 -20.19 -11.33
CA PHE A 85 4.39 -20.92 -10.07
C PHE A 85 3.69 -22.28 -10.06
N GLU A 86 2.67 -22.46 -10.91
CA GLU A 86 1.82 -23.64 -10.94
C GLU A 86 1.49 -24.03 -12.40
N PRO A 87 2.51 -24.36 -13.22
CA PRO A 87 2.33 -24.59 -14.66
C PRO A 87 1.39 -25.77 -14.96
N ASP A 88 1.37 -26.78 -14.09
CA ASP A 88 0.53 -27.98 -14.27
C ASP A 88 -0.93 -27.78 -13.83
N VAL A 89 -1.19 -26.76 -13.00
CA VAL A 89 -2.52 -26.45 -12.47
C VAL A 89 -3.19 -25.34 -13.27
N TRP A 90 -2.39 -24.43 -13.81
CA TRP A 90 -2.90 -23.31 -14.59
C TRP A 90 -3.27 -23.79 -16.00
N LEU A 91 -4.58 -23.88 -16.27
CA LEU A 91 -5.11 -24.27 -17.57
C LEU A 91 -5.58 -23.03 -18.32
N LYS A 92 -4.92 -22.74 -19.45
CA LYS A 92 -5.21 -21.57 -20.30
C LYS A 92 -6.70 -21.49 -20.67
N ASP A 93 -7.30 -22.63 -21.01
CA ASP A 93 -8.69 -22.71 -21.46
C ASP A 93 -9.71 -22.48 -20.33
N GLN A 94 -9.27 -22.53 -19.08
CA GLN A 94 -10.10 -22.27 -17.90
C GLN A 94 -9.86 -20.86 -17.31
N PHE A 95 -8.95 -20.09 -17.90
CA PHE A 95 -8.60 -18.77 -17.40
C PHE A 95 -9.62 -17.71 -17.84
N ASP A 96 -10.43 -17.25 -16.90
CA ASP A 96 -11.34 -16.10 -17.09
C ASP A 96 -10.64 -14.80 -16.69
N LEU A 97 -10.22 -14.02 -17.69
CA LEU A 97 -9.58 -12.72 -17.48
C LEU A 97 -10.52 -11.73 -16.79
N THR A 98 -11.80 -11.68 -17.15
CA THR A 98 -12.77 -10.73 -16.62
C THR A 98 -13.03 -10.99 -15.14
N LEU A 99 -13.22 -12.25 -14.77
CA LEU A 99 -13.39 -12.66 -13.37
C LEU A 99 -12.11 -12.42 -12.55
N THR A 100 -10.94 -12.65 -13.16
CA THR A 100 -9.65 -12.41 -12.51
C THR A 100 -9.44 -10.91 -12.24
N LEU A 101 -9.72 -10.07 -13.24
CA LEU A 101 -9.62 -8.62 -13.14
C LEU A 101 -10.63 -8.04 -12.15
N SER A 102 -11.88 -8.51 -12.13
CA SER A 102 -12.88 -8.01 -11.17
C SER A 102 -12.49 -8.27 -9.71
N ARG A 103 -11.74 -9.35 -9.44
CA ARG A 103 -11.18 -9.66 -8.12
C ARG A 103 -9.95 -8.82 -7.77
N LEU A 104 -9.16 -8.41 -8.76
CA LEU A 104 -7.87 -7.75 -8.55
C LEU A 104 -7.94 -6.22 -8.64
N ILE A 105 -8.73 -5.67 -9.56
CA ILE A 105 -8.83 -4.22 -9.83
C ILE A 105 -9.16 -3.38 -8.58
N PRO A 106 -10.05 -3.82 -7.66
CA PRO A 106 -10.35 -3.02 -6.47
C PRO A 106 -9.13 -2.78 -5.56
N GLN A 107 -8.08 -3.61 -5.69
CA GLN A 107 -6.89 -3.57 -4.83
C GLN A 107 -5.62 -3.27 -5.61
N ASN A 108 -5.65 -3.28 -6.94
CA ASN A 108 -4.49 -3.17 -7.81
C ASN A 108 -4.86 -2.43 -9.08
N HIS A 109 -3.93 -1.66 -9.63
CA HIS A 109 -4.10 -1.11 -10.96
C HIS A 109 -3.50 -2.08 -11.97
N LEU A 110 -4.36 -2.76 -12.74
CA LEU A 110 -3.97 -3.78 -13.71
C LEU A 110 -4.65 -3.49 -15.03
N LEU A 111 -3.87 -3.32 -16.11
CA LEU A 111 -4.30 -2.93 -17.46
C LEU A 111 -4.93 -1.54 -17.54
N PHE A 112 -5.89 -1.26 -16.66
CA PHE A 112 -6.51 0.02 -16.41
C PHE A 112 -6.69 0.25 -14.91
N SER A 113 -6.85 1.51 -14.54
CA SER A 113 -7.27 1.93 -13.21
C SER A 113 -8.75 2.28 -13.24
N TYR A 114 -9.48 1.82 -12.24
CA TYR A 114 -10.86 2.21 -11.99
C TYR A 114 -10.90 3.02 -10.70
N ARG A 115 -11.46 4.23 -10.76
CA ARG A 115 -11.64 5.11 -9.61
C ARG A 115 -13.02 5.77 -9.66
N VAL A 116 -13.50 6.19 -8.51
CA VAL A 116 -14.68 7.06 -8.42
C VAL A 116 -14.16 8.44 -8.11
N GLU A 117 -14.42 9.38 -9.00
CA GLU A 117 -13.95 10.77 -8.90
C GLU A 117 -15.14 11.73 -8.95
N VAL A 118 -14.95 12.94 -8.43
CA VAL A 118 -15.95 14.00 -8.50
C VAL A 118 -16.11 14.43 -9.96
N ASN A 119 -17.35 14.58 -10.41
CA ASN A 119 -17.63 15.06 -11.74
C ASN A 119 -17.21 16.53 -11.86
N SER A 120 -16.25 16.82 -12.76
CA SER A 120 -15.73 18.17 -12.97
C SER A 120 -16.77 19.14 -13.54
N LEU A 121 -17.83 18.63 -14.15
CA LEU A 121 -18.95 19.41 -14.67
C LEU A 121 -20.08 19.59 -13.64
N ARG A 122 -20.15 18.71 -12.62
CA ARG A 122 -21.17 18.73 -11.55
C ARG A 122 -20.59 18.21 -10.24
N VAL A 123 -20.19 19.12 -9.37
CA VAL A 123 -19.41 18.79 -8.16
C VAL A 123 -20.17 18.00 -7.08
N ASP A 124 -21.48 17.86 -7.21
CA ASP A 124 -22.37 17.05 -6.38
C ASP A 124 -22.51 15.59 -6.86
N GLU A 125 -21.99 15.29 -8.04
CA GLU A 125 -22.03 13.95 -8.64
C GLU A 125 -20.66 13.26 -8.60
N TYR A 126 -20.69 11.94 -8.43
CA TYR A 126 -19.51 11.08 -8.57
C TYR A 126 -19.64 10.23 -9.82
N ILE A 127 -18.56 10.14 -10.60
CA ILE A 127 -18.51 9.36 -11.84
C ILE A 127 -17.42 8.30 -11.78
N PRO A 128 -17.66 7.10 -12.36
CA PRO A 128 -16.62 6.12 -12.55
C PRO A 128 -15.64 6.60 -13.63
N MET A 129 -14.36 6.66 -13.29
CA MET A 129 -13.28 6.97 -14.21
C MET A 129 -12.48 5.70 -14.49
N VAL A 130 -12.24 5.43 -15.78
CA VAL A 130 -11.36 4.38 -16.26
C VAL A 130 -10.19 5.03 -16.98
N SER A 131 -8.96 4.77 -16.54
CA SER A 131 -7.74 5.25 -17.20
C SER A 131 -6.82 4.09 -17.48
N THR A 132 -6.40 3.94 -18.74
CA THR A 132 -5.29 3.06 -19.14
C THR A 132 -3.95 3.77 -18.88
N TYR A 133 -2.88 2.99 -18.80
CA TYR A 133 -1.51 3.51 -18.72
C TYR A 133 -0.92 3.78 -20.10
#